data_AF-A0A952V0M7-F1
#
_entry.id   AF-A0A952V0M7-F1
#
_cell.length_a   1.000
_cell.length_b   1.000
_cell.length_c   1.000
_cell.angle_alpha   90.00
_cell.angle_beta   90.00
_cell.angle_gamma   90.00
#
_symmetry.space_group_name_H-M   'P 1'
#
loop_
_entity.id
_entity.type
_entity.pdbx_description
1 polymer ?
#
loop_
_entity_poly.entity_id
_entity_poly.type
_entity_poly.pdbx_seq_one_letter_code
_entity_poly.pdbx_strand_id
1 'polypeptide(L)'
;MKSPLATLKDKFGDKAKLVAELETFTKSDDLWVGRLNENKGLAHVSNAKLLRLHATFTTVKEKFGTRAKLIEAIAEVEKRTKDEGFKARLGKFPVPRLWDMYQSASKRAKAAAAPPKKKVAKPVAAPKKAAAAAPAKKKAAAAKKKKKK
;
A
#
# COMPACT_ATOMS: atom_id res chain seq x y z
N MET A 1 -6.43 -8.85 21.46
CA MET A 1 -5.75 -7.64 20.93
C MET A 1 -6.06 -6.48 21.84
N LYS A 2 -5.05 -5.70 22.26
CA LYS A 2 -5.26 -4.50 23.08
C LYS A 2 -5.89 -3.41 22.23
N SER A 3 -6.85 -2.66 22.77
CA SER A 3 -7.56 -1.63 22.00
C SER A 3 -6.59 -0.49 21.62
N PRO A 4 -6.79 0.18 20.47
CA PRO A 4 -5.91 1.28 20.06
C PRO A 4 -5.83 2.41 21.10
N LEU A 5 -6.92 2.66 21.84
CA LEU A 5 -6.93 3.62 22.93
C LEU A 5 -6.07 3.18 24.10
N ALA A 6 -6.09 1.89 24.46
CA ALA A 6 -5.27 1.36 25.54
C ALA A 6 -3.79 1.42 25.17
N THR A 7 -3.39 0.98 23.97
CA THR A 7 -2.00 1.10 23.51
C THR A 7 -1.49 2.53 23.48
N LEU A 8 -2.36 3.49 23.12
CA LEU A 8 -2.00 4.91 23.13
C LEU A 8 -1.77 5.41 24.56
N LYS A 9 -2.62 5.03 25.51
CA LYS A 9 -2.44 5.37 26.93
C LYS A 9 -1.19 4.74 27.54
N ASP A 10 -0.96 3.45 27.30
CA ASP A 10 0.22 2.74 27.81
C ASP A 10 1.54 3.30 27.26
N LYS A 11 1.61 3.66 25.97
CA LYS A 11 2.86 4.08 25.32
C LYS A 11 3.11 5.58 25.37
N PHE A 12 2.07 6.38 25.23
CA PHE A 12 2.18 7.83 25.03
C PHE A 12 1.37 8.62 26.06
N GLY A 13 0.55 7.97 26.90
CA GLY A 13 -0.39 8.63 27.81
C GLY A 13 -1.60 9.21 27.09
N ASP A 14 -1.37 10.13 26.15
CA ASP A 14 -2.43 10.89 25.48
C ASP A 14 -2.17 11.10 23.99
N LYS A 15 -3.26 11.42 23.28
CA LYS A 15 -3.21 11.63 21.83
C LYS A 15 -2.35 12.83 21.47
N ALA A 16 -2.36 13.87 22.30
CA ALA A 16 -1.56 15.07 22.10
C ALA A 16 -0.05 14.75 22.08
N LYS A 17 0.43 13.88 22.97
CA LYS A 17 1.85 13.47 23.04
C LYS A 17 2.26 12.70 21.80
N LEU A 18 1.43 11.76 21.35
CA LEU A 18 1.65 11.04 20.09
C LEU A 18 1.68 11.97 18.87
N VAL A 19 0.83 12.99 18.84
CA VAL A 19 0.83 14.00 17.78
C VAL A 19 2.10 14.85 17.85
N ALA A 20 2.51 15.30 19.04
CA ALA A 20 3.74 16.09 19.22
C ALA A 20 4.99 15.32 18.76
N GLU A 21 5.12 14.04 19.11
CA GLU A 21 6.20 13.19 18.60
C GLU A 21 6.12 13.04 17.08
N LEU A 22 4.93 12.79 16.52
CA LEU A 22 4.75 12.73 15.07
C LEU A 22 5.13 14.04 14.37
N GLU A 23 4.86 15.19 14.98
CA GLU A 23 5.28 16.49 14.46
C GLU A 23 6.81 16.64 14.40
N THR A 24 7.56 16.05 15.34
CA THR A 24 9.03 16.03 15.26
C THR A 24 9.51 15.31 14.00
N PHE A 25 8.89 14.15 13.68
CA PHE A 25 9.18 13.42 12.44
C PHE A 25 8.78 14.21 11.19
N THR A 26 7.77 15.09 11.28
CA THR A 26 7.38 15.96 10.15
C THR A 26 8.36 17.07 9.85
N LYS A 27 9.10 17.55 10.87
CA LYS A 27 9.97 18.73 10.78
C LYS A 27 11.43 18.37 10.53
N SER A 28 11.92 17.24 11.04
CA SER A 28 13.36 17.04 11.22
C SER A 28 13.98 15.87 10.47
N ASP A 29 13.20 14.88 10.02
CA ASP A 29 13.77 13.56 9.70
C ASP A 29 13.81 13.17 8.21
N ASP A 30 13.39 14.02 7.26
CA ASP A 30 13.27 13.72 5.81
C ASP A 30 12.34 12.51 5.48
N LEU A 31 11.83 11.84 6.51
CA LEU A 31 10.88 10.73 6.45
C LEU A 31 9.47 11.22 6.11
N TRP A 32 9.18 12.50 6.30
CA TRP A 32 7.88 13.08 6.00
C TRP A 32 7.80 13.62 4.58
N VAL A 33 6.67 13.36 3.93
CA VAL A 33 6.31 14.01 2.67
C VAL A 33 5.11 14.88 2.99
N GLY A 34 5.27 16.20 2.85
CA GLY A 34 4.30 17.26 3.19
C GLY A 34 2.92 17.09 2.52
N ARG A 35 2.17 16.10 2.97
CA ARG A 35 0.83 15.71 2.51
C ARG A 35 -0.21 15.86 3.62
N LEU A 36 0.18 16.52 4.71
CA LEU A 36 -0.73 16.82 5.80
C LEU A 36 -1.70 17.88 5.31
N ASN A 37 -2.98 17.66 5.55
CA ASN A 37 -3.96 18.73 5.35
C ASN A 37 -3.81 19.70 6.52
N GLU A 38 -3.24 20.87 6.26
CA GLU A 38 -2.97 21.89 7.28
C GLU A 38 -4.24 22.32 8.03
N ASN A 39 -5.41 22.32 7.35
CA ASN A 39 -6.69 22.68 7.96
C ASN A 39 -7.22 21.64 8.97
N LYS A 40 -6.79 20.37 8.85
CA LYS A 40 -7.27 19.27 9.71
C LYS A 40 -6.17 18.71 10.63
N GLY A 41 -4.90 18.94 10.31
CA GLY A 41 -3.76 18.47 11.10
C GLY A 41 -3.76 16.96 11.42
N LEU A 42 -2.87 16.56 12.32
CA LEU A 42 -2.76 15.17 12.79
C LEU A 42 -3.76 14.85 13.91
N ALA A 43 -4.30 15.87 14.59
CA ALA A 43 -5.25 15.71 15.69
C ALA A 43 -6.59 15.09 15.25
N HIS A 44 -7.01 15.31 13.99
CA HIS A 44 -8.26 14.72 13.47
C HIS A 44 -8.10 13.26 13.00
N VAL A 45 -6.88 12.73 12.96
CA VAL A 45 -6.63 11.34 12.55
C VAL A 45 -6.99 10.37 13.68
N SER A 46 -7.51 9.18 13.36
CA SER A 46 -7.87 8.18 14.37
C SER A 46 -6.63 7.63 15.10
N ASN A 47 -6.80 7.26 16.36
CA ASN A 47 -5.68 6.81 17.22
C ASN A 47 -4.94 5.60 16.64
N ALA A 48 -5.67 4.64 16.06
CA ALA A 48 -5.07 3.48 15.39
C ALA A 48 -4.14 3.89 14.23
N LYS A 49 -4.52 4.91 13.46
CA LYS A 49 -3.70 5.41 12.34
C LYS A 49 -2.46 6.14 12.85
N LEU A 50 -2.58 6.94 13.91
CA LEU A 50 -1.44 7.62 14.52
C LEU A 50 -0.43 6.63 15.09
N LEU A 51 -0.90 5.59 15.80
CA LEU A 51 -0.04 4.52 16.31
C LEU A 51 0.70 3.78 15.20
N ARG A 52 -0.01 3.43 14.12
CA ARG A 52 0.62 2.79 12.94
C ARG A 52 1.65 3.72 12.30
N LEU A 53 1.33 5.00 12.18
CA LEU A 53 2.19 5.99 11.57
C LEU A 53 3.50 6.14 12.36
N HIS A 54 3.39 6.32 13.67
CA HIS A 54 4.54 6.38 14.57
C HIS A 54 5.38 5.09 14.47
N ALA A 55 4.76 3.93 14.63
CA ALA A 55 5.46 2.64 14.54
C ALA A 55 6.20 2.46 13.20
N THR A 56 5.61 2.92 12.09
CA THR A 56 6.24 2.84 10.77
C THR A 56 7.44 3.78 10.67
N PHE A 57 7.33 5.02 11.16
CA PHE A 57 8.46 5.95 11.15
C PHE A 57 9.59 5.47 12.06
N THR A 58 9.30 5.00 13.27
CA THR A 58 10.31 4.41 14.16
C THR A 58 11.01 3.24 13.48
N THR A 59 10.25 2.29 12.92
CA THR A 59 10.83 1.12 12.25
C THR A 59 11.71 1.50 11.05
N VAL A 60 11.28 2.49 10.25
CA VAL A 60 12.06 2.92 9.07
C VAL A 60 13.29 3.71 9.49
N LYS A 61 13.18 4.55 10.53
CA LYS A 61 14.31 5.27 11.12
C LYS A 61 15.35 4.31 11.70
N GLU A 62 14.92 3.29 12.43
CA GLU A 62 15.81 2.27 12.98
C GLU A 62 16.50 1.43 11.89
N LYS A 63 15.78 1.04 10.83
CA LYS A 63 16.31 0.12 9.80
C LYS A 63 17.09 0.80 8.69
N PHE A 64 16.62 1.96 8.24
CA PHE A 64 17.16 2.65 7.07
C PHE A 64 17.63 4.07 7.40
N GLY A 65 17.20 4.65 8.51
CA GLY A 65 17.48 6.05 8.85
C GLY A 65 16.61 7.01 8.05
N THR A 66 16.82 7.07 6.73
CA THR A 66 16.20 8.07 5.85
C THR A 66 15.30 7.47 4.78
N ARG A 67 14.47 8.32 4.17
CA ARG A 67 13.57 7.93 3.07
C ARG A 67 14.35 7.48 1.83
N ALA A 68 15.46 8.16 1.51
CA ALA A 68 16.31 7.84 0.37
C ALA A 68 16.85 6.40 0.47
N LYS A 69 17.36 5.99 1.63
CA LYS A 69 17.87 4.63 1.86
C LYS A 69 16.77 3.56 1.73
N LEU A 70 15.54 3.87 2.15
CA LEU A 70 14.41 2.97 1.92
C LEU A 70 14.09 2.82 0.42
N ILE A 71 14.22 3.89 -0.37
CA ILE A 71 14.01 3.84 -1.83
C ILE A 71 15.08 2.99 -2.50
N GLU A 72 16.35 3.14 -2.09
CA GLU A 72 17.46 2.33 -2.57
C GLU A 72 17.24 0.84 -2.24
N ALA A 73 16.89 0.53 -1.00
CA ALA A 73 16.58 -0.85 -0.58
C ALA A 73 15.41 -1.46 -1.37
N ILE A 74 14.37 -0.68 -1.70
CA ILE A 74 13.28 -1.16 -2.57
C ILE A 74 13.80 -1.44 -3.98
N ALA A 75 14.62 -0.55 -4.54
CA ALA A 75 15.19 -0.71 -5.87
C ALA A 75 16.12 -1.93 -5.95
N GLU A 76 16.87 -2.21 -4.89
CA GLU A 76 17.70 -3.41 -4.75
C GLU A 76 16.87 -4.70 -4.73
N VAL A 77 15.83 -4.75 -3.89
CA VAL A 77 14.97 -5.94 -3.78
C VAL A 77 14.21 -6.20 -5.09
N GLU A 78 13.78 -5.15 -5.79
CA GLU A 78 13.15 -5.25 -7.11
C GLU A 78 14.15 -5.48 -8.25
N LYS A 79 15.47 -5.48 -7.97
CA LYS A 79 16.55 -5.58 -8.97
C LYS A 79 16.47 -4.51 -10.06
N ARG A 80 15.98 -3.31 -9.71
CA ARG A 80 15.79 -2.14 -10.58
C ARG A 80 16.63 -0.94 -10.13
N THR A 81 17.84 -1.18 -9.63
CA THR A 81 18.73 -0.16 -9.07
C THR A 81 19.14 0.92 -10.08
N LYS A 82 19.20 0.56 -11.37
CA LYS A 82 19.55 1.45 -12.49
C LYS A 82 18.35 2.23 -13.07
N ASP A 83 17.12 1.94 -12.63
CA ASP A 83 15.92 2.61 -13.12
C ASP A 83 15.69 3.92 -12.33
N GLU A 84 16.21 5.02 -12.88
CA GLU A 84 16.06 6.36 -12.29
C GLU A 84 14.62 6.84 -12.29
N GLY A 85 13.83 6.50 -13.32
CA GLY A 85 12.41 6.83 -13.39
C GLY A 85 11.61 6.14 -12.28
N PHE A 86 11.97 4.90 -11.94
CA PHE A 86 11.40 4.17 -10.81
C PHE A 86 11.77 4.83 -9.47
N LYS A 87 13.05 5.16 -9.24
CA LYS A 87 13.50 5.87 -8.03
C LYS A 87 12.81 7.24 -7.87
N ALA A 88 12.69 8.00 -8.95
CA ALA A 88 11.98 9.28 -8.96
C ALA A 88 10.49 9.13 -8.61
N ARG A 89 9.83 8.07 -9.11
CA ARG A 89 8.43 7.79 -8.76
C ARG A 89 8.28 7.36 -7.30
N LEU A 90 9.25 6.60 -6.77
CA LEU A 90 9.28 6.23 -5.36
C LEU A 90 9.47 7.45 -4.45
N GLY A 91 10.27 8.44 -4.86
CA GLY A 91 10.44 9.70 -4.12
C GLY A 91 9.16 10.49 -3.85
N LYS A 92 8.12 10.30 -4.69
CA LYS A 92 6.80 10.94 -4.53
C LYS A 92 5.89 10.24 -3.52
N PHE A 93 6.24 9.02 -3.10
CA PHE A 93 5.44 8.25 -2.15
C PHE A 93 5.84 8.56 -0.71
N PRO A 94 4.87 8.64 0.22
CA PRO A 94 5.16 8.81 1.63
C PRO A 94 5.75 7.51 2.20
N VAL A 95 6.58 7.62 3.24
CA VAL A 95 7.26 6.48 3.86
C VAL A 95 6.35 5.31 4.22
N PRO A 96 5.11 5.50 4.74
CA PRO A 96 4.22 4.38 5.00
C PRO A 96 3.86 3.54 3.76
N ARG A 97 3.85 4.15 2.56
CA ARG A 97 3.61 3.45 1.30
C ARG A 97 4.88 2.75 0.82
N LEU A 98 6.03 3.40 0.95
CA LEU A 98 7.33 2.81 0.63
C LEU A 98 7.61 1.57 1.48
N TRP A 99 7.33 1.65 2.78
CA TRP A 99 7.50 0.53 3.70
C TRP A 99 6.64 -0.68 3.32
N ASP A 100 5.39 -0.45 2.94
CA ASP A 100 4.48 -1.51 2.45
C ASP A 100 5.03 -2.16 1.15
N MET A 101 5.52 -1.34 0.23
CA MET A 101 6.16 -1.83 -1.01
C MET A 101 7.41 -2.66 -0.70
N TYR A 102 8.29 -2.19 0.20
CA TYR A 102 9.48 -2.94 0.62
C TYR A 102 9.10 -4.28 1.25
N GLN A 103 8.15 -4.31 2.18
CA GLN A 103 7.70 -5.56 2.80
C GLN A 103 7.15 -6.54 1.77
N SER A 104 6.36 -6.05 0.81
CA SER A 104 5.79 -6.87 -0.26
C SER A 104 6.88 -7.42 -1.18
N ALA A 105 7.80 -6.56 -1.64
CA ALA A 105 8.92 -6.94 -2.49
C ALA A 105 9.84 -7.95 -1.78
N SER A 106 10.16 -7.71 -0.51
CA SER A 106 10.98 -8.61 0.30
C SER A 106 10.32 -9.97 0.50
N LYS A 107 9.00 -10.00 0.77
CA LYS A 107 8.23 -11.26 0.86
C LYS A 107 8.23 -12.01 -0.47
N ARG A 108 8.04 -11.32 -1.61
CA ARG A 108 8.10 -11.94 -2.94
C ARG A 108 9.48 -12.49 -3.25
N ALA A 109 10.54 -11.74 -2.96
CA ALA A 109 11.91 -12.18 -3.15
C ALA A 109 12.22 -13.45 -2.32
N LYS A 110 11.78 -13.48 -1.05
CA LYS A 110 11.89 -14.66 -0.19
C LYS A 110 11.05 -15.84 -0.68
N ALA A 111 9.84 -15.59 -1.16
CA ALA A 111 8.97 -16.64 -1.70
C ALA A 111 9.51 -17.23 -3.02
N ALA A 112 10.17 -16.43 -3.85
CA ALA A 112 10.85 -16.88 -5.06
C ALA A 112 12.11 -17.70 -4.74
N ALA A 113 12.73 -17.50 -3.57
CA ALA A 113 13.88 -18.28 -3.10
C ALA A 113 13.47 -19.57 -2.36
N ALA A 114 12.21 -19.72 -1.96
CA ALA A 114 11.70 -20.95 -1.36
C ALA A 114 11.32 -21.95 -2.45
N PRO A 115 11.60 -23.26 -2.28
CA PRO A 115 11.15 -24.28 -3.22
C PRO A 115 9.61 -24.22 -3.34
N PRO A 116 9.04 -24.48 -4.53
CA PRO A 116 7.60 -24.35 -4.74
C PRO A 116 6.89 -25.31 -3.80
N LYS A 117 6.35 -24.79 -2.68
CA LYS A 117 5.39 -25.53 -1.87
C LYS A 117 4.21 -25.78 -2.79
N LYS A 118 4.04 -27.05 -3.20
CA LYS A 118 2.93 -27.56 -4.00
C LYS A 118 1.68 -26.81 -3.57
N LYS A 119 1.10 -26.04 -4.50
CA LYS A 119 -0.19 -25.42 -4.33
C LYS A 119 -1.16 -26.56 -3.97
N VAL A 120 -1.53 -26.67 -2.69
CA VAL A 120 -2.76 -27.39 -2.35
C VAL A 120 -3.83 -26.56 -3.05
N ALA A 121 -4.37 -27.14 -4.12
CA ALA A 121 -5.42 -26.55 -4.89
C ALA A 121 -6.52 -26.12 -3.92
N LYS A 122 -6.77 -24.82 -3.80
CA LYS A 122 -8.10 -24.37 -3.40
C LYS A 122 -9.04 -24.97 -4.45
N PRO A 123 -10.03 -25.80 -4.07
CA PRO A 123 -10.96 -26.33 -5.04
C PRO A 123 -11.61 -25.15 -5.75
N VAL A 124 -11.48 -25.15 -7.07
CA VAL A 124 -12.25 -24.30 -7.97
C VAL A 124 -13.70 -24.50 -7.57
N ALA A 125 -14.33 -23.44 -7.04
CA ALA A 125 -15.78 -23.39 -6.93
C ALA A 125 -16.33 -23.68 -8.33
N ALA A 126 -17.04 -24.81 -8.44
CA ALA A 126 -17.49 -25.40 -9.68
C ALA A 126 -18.20 -24.37 -10.58
N PRO A 127 -17.95 -24.36 -11.90
CA PRO A 127 -18.85 -23.69 -12.83
C PRO A 127 -20.17 -24.46 -12.79
N LYS A 128 -21.24 -23.83 -12.28
CA LYS A 128 -22.59 -24.38 -12.40
C LYS A 128 -22.91 -24.53 -13.89
N LYS A 129 -22.90 -25.78 -14.33
CA LYS A 129 -23.47 -26.31 -15.56
C LYS A 129 -24.92 -25.82 -15.69
N ALA A 130 -25.18 -24.93 -16.64
CA ALA A 130 -26.51 -24.68 -17.18
C ALA A 130 -26.49 -25.07 -18.67
N ALA A 131 -26.79 -26.34 -18.92
CA ALA A 131 -27.33 -26.84 -20.18
C ALA A 131 -28.78 -27.22 -19.84
N ALA A 132 -29.83 -26.98 -20.63
CA ALA A 132 -29.98 -26.60 -22.01
C ALA A 132 -31.43 -26.11 -22.21
N ALA A 133 -31.68 -25.29 -23.25
CA ALA A 133 -32.80 -25.41 -24.20
C ALA A 133 -33.01 -24.10 -24.96
N ALA A 134 -32.56 -24.06 -26.22
CA ALA A 134 -33.18 -23.23 -27.26
C ALA A 134 -34.34 -24.06 -27.87
N PRO A 135 -35.34 -23.48 -28.56
CA PRO A 135 -35.08 -22.96 -29.91
C PRO A 135 -35.93 -21.77 -30.43
N ALA A 136 -35.34 -21.12 -31.45
CA ALA A 136 -35.94 -20.64 -32.70
C ALA A 136 -36.60 -19.23 -32.87
N LYS A 137 -35.84 -18.40 -33.62
CA LYS A 137 -36.18 -17.70 -34.89
C LYS A 137 -37.10 -16.45 -34.90
N LYS A 138 -36.52 -15.30 -35.28
CA LYS A 138 -36.68 -14.58 -36.60
C LYS A 138 -35.86 -13.27 -36.56
N LYS A 139 -34.86 -13.10 -37.44
CA LYS A 139 -34.85 -12.24 -38.66
C LYS A 139 -34.91 -10.73 -38.28
N ALA A 140 -33.95 -9.85 -38.56
CA ALA A 140 -33.11 -9.69 -39.73
C ALA A 140 -31.83 -8.88 -39.41
N ALA A 141 -30.72 -9.26 -40.05
CA ALA A 141 -29.64 -8.35 -40.39
C ALA A 141 -29.98 -7.68 -41.74
N ALA A 142 -29.68 -6.38 -41.89
CA ALA A 142 -28.90 -5.82 -43.01
C ALA A 142 -29.24 -4.35 -43.31
N ALA A 143 -28.15 -3.59 -43.50
CA ALA A 143 -27.95 -2.58 -44.55
C ALA A 143 -28.26 -1.09 -44.28
N LYS A 144 -27.14 -0.35 -44.12
CA LYS A 144 -26.70 0.81 -44.95
C LYS A 144 -27.44 2.17 -44.85
N LYS A 145 -26.67 3.14 -44.34
CA LYS A 145 -26.18 4.35 -45.05
C LYS A 145 -27.21 5.41 -45.49
N LYS A 146 -27.25 6.56 -44.79
CA LYS A 146 -27.33 7.98 -45.30
C LYS A 146 -27.70 8.89 -44.11
N LYS A 147 -26.82 9.80 -43.67
CA LYS A 147 -26.59 11.19 -44.15
C LYS A 147 -27.71 12.16 -43.71
N LYS A 148 -27.28 13.35 -43.25
CA LYS A 148 -28.03 14.58 -42.90
C LYS A 148 -28.39 14.65 -41.40
N LYS A 149 -28.09 15.72 -40.68
CA LYS A 149 -28.11 17.14 -41.06
C LYS A 149 -26.99 17.90 -40.35
#